data_AF-A0A965XVR4-F1
#
_entry.id   AF-A0A965XVR4-F1
#
_cell.length_a   1.000
_cell.length_b   1.000
_cell.length_c   1.000
_cell.angle_alpha   90.00
_cell.angle_beta   90.00
_cell.angle_gamma   90.00
#
_symmetry.space_group_name_H-M   'P 1'
#
loop_
_entity.id
_entity.type
_entity.pdbx_description
1 polymer ?
#
loop_
_entity_poly.entity_id
_entity_poly.type
_entity_poly.pdbx_seq_one_letter_code
_entity_poly.pdbx_strand_id
1 'polypeptide(L)'
;MDLTTENVLLIGSVLLFLSILAGKAGYKFGIPVLLLFLSVGMLFGSDGFGIEFDSPYIAQFVGLVALSVILFSGGLDTNVK
;
A
#
# COMPACT_ATOMS: atom_id res chain seq x y z
N MET A 1 11.18 -20.43 -8.84
CA MET A 1 10.92 -20.16 -7.41
C MET A 1 9.52 -20.64 -7.15
N ASP A 2 9.36 -21.74 -6.42
CA ASP A 2 8.04 -22.26 -6.10
C ASP A 2 7.34 -21.29 -5.13
N LEU A 3 6.18 -20.79 -5.54
CA LEU A 3 5.29 -20.00 -4.72
C LEU A 3 4.64 -20.92 -3.68
N THR A 4 5.40 -21.28 -2.64
CA THR A 4 4.86 -22.01 -1.50
C THR A 4 4.06 -21.07 -0.60
N THR A 5 3.06 -21.61 0.10
CA THR A 5 2.22 -20.86 1.03
C THR A 5 3.05 -20.18 2.11
N GLU A 6 4.17 -20.77 2.54
CA GLU A 6 5.06 -20.16 3.53
C GLU A 6 5.69 -18.87 3.02
N ASN A 7 6.17 -18.85 1.77
CA ASN A 7 6.80 -17.67 1.18
C ASN A 7 5.81 -16.51 1.03
N VAL A 8 4.56 -16.80 0.63
CA VAL A 8 3.51 -15.78 0.52
C VAL A 8 3.17 -15.19 1.89
N LEU A 9 3.03 -16.04 2.92
CA LEU A 9 2.77 -15.59 4.28
C LEU A 9 3.95 -14.78 4.85
N LEU A 10 5.19 -15.19 4.56
CA LEU A 10 6.39 -14.47 4.96
C LEU A 10 6.43 -13.07 4.34
N ILE A 11 6.27 -12.97 3.02
CA ILE A 11 6.26 -11.67 2.32
C ILE A 11 5.11 -10.80 2.83
N GLY A 12 3.90 -11.36 2.97
CA GLY A 12 2.73 -10.63 3.45
C GLY A 12 2.91 -10.10 4.88
N SER A 13 3.46 -10.90 5.79
CA SER A 13 3.68 -10.50 7.18
C SER A 13 4.75 -9.40 7.31
N VAL A 14 5.85 -9.49 6.55
CA VAL A 14 6.87 -8.43 6.50
C VAL A 14 6.31 -7.14 5.94
N LEU A 15 5.51 -7.20 4.86
CA LEU A 15 4.85 -6.03 4.28
C LEU A 15 3.87 -5.37 5.26
N LEU A 16 3.07 -6.17 5.98
CA LEU A 16 2.17 -5.65 7.01
C LEU A 16 2.93 -5.00 8.15
N PHE A 17 4.02 -5.63 8.61
CA PHE A 17 4.86 -5.07 9.66
C PHE A 17 5.44 -3.71 9.25
N LEU A 18 6.04 -3.61 8.05
CA LEU A 18 6.55 -2.35 7.52
C LEU A 18 5.46 -1.28 7.38
N SER A 19 4.25 -1.68 6.97
CA SER A 19 3.11 -0.76 6.83
C SER A 19 2.69 -0.14 8.17
N ILE A 20 2.66 -0.94 9.25
CA ILE A 20 2.35 -0.46 10.60
C ILE A 20 3.44 0.51 11.09
N LEU A 21 4.71 0.18 10.86
CA LEU A 21 5.84 1.04 11.22
C LEU A 21 5.77 2.39 10.48
N ALA A 22 5.54 2.36 9.17
CA ALA A 22 5.40 3.55 8.35
C ALA A 22 4.20 4.42 8.79
N GLY A 23 3.05 3.81 9.06
CA GLY A 23 1.85 4.52 9.55
C GLY A 23 2.10 5.22 10.88
N LYS A 24 2.75 4.54 11.83
CA LYS A 24 3.09 5.12 13.15
C LYS A 24 4.14 6.23 13.04
N ALA A 25 5.13 6.07 12.16
CA ALA A 25 6.13 7.10 11.89
C ALA A 25 5.48 8.35 11.29
N GLY A 26 4.62 8.20 10.27
CA GLY A 26 3.91 9.32 9.64
C GLY A 26 3.13 10.16 10.65
N TYR A 27 2.40 9.51 11.55
CA TYR A 27 1.64 10.21 12.61
C TYR A 27 2.57 10.96 13.59
N LYS A 28 3.73 10.39 13.93
CA LYS A 28 4.68 11.01 14.87
C LYS A 28 5.49 12.17 14.27
N PHE A 29 5.85 12.08 12.99
CA PHE A 29 6.67 13.10 12.31
C PHE A 29 5.83 14.23 11.68
N GLY A 30 4.49 14.16 11.75
CA GLY A 30 3.60 15.17 11.15
C GLY A 30 3.65 15.20 9.61
N ILE A 31 4.27 14.18 9.00
CA ILE A 31 4.36 14.04 7.55
C ILE A 31 3.03 13.47 7.06
N PRO A 32 2.40 14.07 6.04
CA PRO A 32 1.23 13.48 5.39
C PRO A 32 1.50 12.03 5.00
N VAL A 33 0.70 11.10 5.51
CA VAL A 33 0.82 9.66 5.21
C VAL A 33 0.85 9.39 3.71
N LEU A 34 0.14 10.21 2.93
CA LEU A 34 0.17 10.19 1.47
C LEU A 34 1.59 10.36 0.89
N LEU A 35 2.41 11.26 1.43
CA LEU A 35 3.78 11.47 0.99
C LEU A 35 4.66 10.27 1.29
N LEU A 36 4.46 9.61 2.44
CA LEU A 36 5.17 8.37 2.77
C LEU A 36 4.89 7.27 1.74
N PHE A 37 3.62 7.03 1.41
CA PHE A 37 3.26 6.04 0.39
C PHE A 37 3.78 6.42 -1.00
N LEU A 38 3.75 7.71 -1.36
CA LEU A 38 4.31 8.20 -2.62
C LEU A 38 5.82 7.96 -2.71
N SER A 39 6.58 8.28 -1.65
CA SER A 39 8.02 8.06 -1.61
C SER A 39 8.37 6.58 -1.70
N VAL A 40 7.64 5.70 -1.02
CA VAL A 40 7.83 4.26 -1.15
C VAL A 40 7.59 3.81 -2.60
N GLY A 41 6.50 4.27 -3.23
CA GLY A 41 6.22 3.97 -4.64
C GLY A 41 7.31 4.46 -5.59
N MET A 42 7.83 5.67 -5.40
CA MET A 42 8.93 6.22 -6.19
C MET A 42 10.24 5.43 -5.99
N LEU A 43 10.54 5.01 -4.76
CA LEU A 43 11.72 4.19 -4.48
C LEU A 43 11.66 2.83 -5.17
N PHE A 44 10.50 2.21 -5.25
CA PHE A 44 10.34 0.93 -5.95
C PHE A 44 10.05 1.08 -7.44
N GLY A 45 9.76 2.29 -7.93
CA GLY A 45 9.47 2.55 -9.34
C GLY A 45 10.71 2.59 -10.24
N SER A 46 10.50 3.04 -11.48
CA SER A 46 11.53 3.14 -12.52
C SER A 46 12.75 3.96 -12.09
N ASP A 47 12.52 5.05 -11.36
CA ASP A 47 13.58 5.99 -10.93
C ASP A 47 14.36 5.50 -9.68
N GLY A 48 13.91 4.44 -9.03
CA GLY A 48 14.53 3.88 -7.83
C GLY A 48 15.14 2.50 -8.08
N PHE A 49 14.44 1.44 -7.66
CA PHE A 49 14.87 0.04 -7.86
C PHE A 49 14.67 -0.47 -9.29
N GLY A 50 14.11 0.34 -10.19
CA GLY A 50 13.99 0.02 -11.61
C GLY A 50 12.87 -0.97 -11.93
N ILE A 51 11.85 -1.09 -11.07
CA ILE A 51 10.69 -1.93 -11.35
C ILE A 51 9.80 -1.18 -12.35
N GLU A 52 9.93 -1.54 -13.63
CA GLU A 52 9.04 -1.04 -14.67
C GLU A 52 7.66 -1.68 -14.55
N PHE A 53 6.65 -0.83 -14.40
CA PHE A 53 5.25 -1.22 -14.38
C PHE A 53 4.52 -0.48 -15.50
N ASP A 54 4.17 -1.19 -16.56
CA ASP A 54 3.47 -0.65 -17.74
C ASP A 54 2.16 -1.41 -18.01
N SER A 55 1.33 -1.55 -16.98
CA SER A 55 0.01 -2.17 -17.13
C SER A 55 -1.10 -1.33 -16.52
N PRO A 56 -1.77 -0.49 -17.34
CA PRO A 56 -2.93 0.27 -16.90
C PRO A 56 -4.05 -0.62 -16.36
N TYR A 57 -4.22 -1.83 -16.93
CA TYR A 57 -5.25 -2.78 -16.51
C TYR A 57 -5.02 -3.29 -15.08
N ILE A 58 -3.78 -3.68 -14.75
CA ILE A 58 -3.45 -4.17 -13.40
C ILE A 58 -3.53 -3.01 -12.40
N ALA A 59 -3.05 -1.81 -12.75
CA ALA A 59 -3.16 -0.63 -11.90
C ALA A 59 -4.61 -0.27 -11.61
N GLN A 60 -5.47 -0.29 -12.63
CA GLN A 60 -6.90 -0.03 -12.46
C GLN A 60 -7.54 -1.08 -11.55
N PHE A 61 -7.25 -2.37 -11.75
CA PHE A 61 -7.82 -3.42 -10.93
C PHE A 61 -7.44 -3.27 -9.45
N VAL A 62 -6.15 -3.10 -9.16
CA VAL A 62 -5.66 -2.87 -7.78
C VAL A 62 -6.28 -1.59 -7.21
N GLY A 63 -6.34 -0.51 -8.00
CA GLY A 63 -6.96 0.76 -7.61
C GLY A 63 -8.44 0.63 -7.27
N LEU A 64 -9.22 -0.11 -8.06
CA LEU A 64 -10.64 -0.35 -7.81
C LEU A 64 -10.86 -1.16 -6.52
N VAL A 65 -10.06 -2.20 -6.30
CA VAL A 65 -10.12 -3.00 -5.06
C VAL A 65 -9.77 -2.13 -3.85
N ALA A 66 -8.67 -1.38 -3.91
CA ALA A 66 -8.25 -0.49 -2.84
C ALA A 66 -9.29 0.61 -2.56
N LEU A 67 -9.80 1.26 -3.59
CA LEU A 67 -10.81 2.32 -3.48
C LEU A 67 -12.10 1.78 -2.84
N SER A 68 -12.54 0.58 -3.23
CA SER A 68 -13.72 -0.05 -2.65
C SER A 68 -13.54 -0.27 -1.15
N VAL A 69 -12.37 -0.75 -0.71
CA VAL A 69 -12.05 -0.94 0.72
C VAL A 69 -11.99 0.40 1.47
N ILE A 70 -11.32 1.41 0.90
CA ILE A 70 -11.19 2.74 1.52
C ILE A 70 -12.55 3.40 1.69
N LEU A 71 -13.38 3.44 0.64
CA LEU A 71 -14.71 4.04 0.68
C LEU A 71 -15.63 3.28 1.63
N PHE A 72 -15.56 1.95 1.64
CA PHE A 72 -16.34 1.13 2.56
C PHE A 72 -15.96 1.42 4.02
N SER A 73 -14.67 1.39 4.36
CA SER A 73 -14.20 1.69 5.71
C SER A 73 -14.55 3.13 6.13
N GLY A 74 -14.24 4.12 5.30
CA GLY A 74 -14.53 5.52 5.61
C GLY A 74 -16.03 5.82 5.70
N GLY A 75 -16.84 5.13 4.90
CA GLY A 75 -18.30 5.21 4.97
C GLY A 75 -18.87 4.64 6.27
N LEU A 76 -18.34 3.51 6.75
CA LEU A 76 -18.73 2.93 8.04
C LEU A 76 -18.34 3.79 9.24
N ASP A 77 -17.18 4.44 9.17
CA ASP A 77 -16.69 5.35 10.22
C ASP A 77 -17.42 6.71 10.22
N THR A 78 -18.22 7.00 9.18
CA THR A 78 -18.98 8.24 9.06
C THR A 78 -20.28 8.15 9.86
N ASN A 79 -20.43 9.01 10.87
CA ASN A 79 -21.69 9.16 11.59
C ASN A 79 -22.68 9.98 10.74
N VAL A 80 -23.63 9.28 10.12
CA VAL A 80 -24.74 9.91 9.40
C VAL A 80 -25.79 10.31 10.44
N LYS A 81 -25.84 11.60 10.79
CA LYS A 81 -26.93 12.18 11.58
C LYS A 81 -28.23 12.21 10.79
#